data_AF-H5SGT5-F1
#
_entry.id   AF-H5SGT5-F1
#
_cell.length_a   1.000
_cell.length_b   1.000
_cell.length_c   1.000
_cell.angle_alpha   90.00
_cell.angle_beta   90.00
_cell.angle_gamma   90.00
#
_symmetry.space_group_name_H-M   'P 1'
#
loop_
_entity.id
_entity.type
_entity.pdbx_description
1 polymer ?
#
loop_
_entity_poly.entity_id
_entity_poly.type
_entity_poly.pdbx_seq_one_letter_code
_entity_poly.pdbx_strand_id
1 'polypeptide(L)'
;MKRWAKPSEALFCLRFVVLAFSALLLALGVEAAETPTEYQVAVIVFTQPLDTDEDLAGLPPFAWPDEMREPLPLPENQSTLYAAYEQLRRAPSLRPRLHLAWVQPAESAPYRVRGEGIAGTVRLERDGSLYAGVDIEYRAADGAVYRLHEKRPIRFDEVHYFDHPAFGVLLKVTPKP
;
A
#
# COMPACT_ATOMS: atom_id res chain seq x y z
N MET A 1 43.30 -17.04 -71.29
CA MET A 1 42.26 -16.10 -70.82
C MET A 1 41.26 -16.84 -69.93
N LYS A 2 41.25 -16.62 -68.62
CA LYS A 2 40.04 -16.72 -67.77
C LYS A 2 40.29 -15.93 -66.48
N ARG A 3 39.40 -14.96 -66.26
CA ARG A 3 39.51 -13.84 -65.32
C ARG A 3 39.14 -14.30 -63.90
N TRP A 4 39.87 -13.78 -62.92
CA TRP A 4 39.48 -13.73 -61.52
C TRP A 4 38.31 -12.75 -61.32
N ALA A 5 37.38 -13.06 -60.41
CA ALA A 5 36.45 -12.10 -59.80
C ALA A 5 36.14 -12.50 -58.34
N LYS A 6 35.99 -11.49 -57.49
CA LYS A 6 36.26 -11.44 -56.04
C LYS A 6 35.06 -11.82 -55.15
N PRO A 7 35.29 -12.19 -53.87
CA PRO A 7 34.25 -12.32 -52.85
C PRO A 7 34.11 -11.01 -52.05
N SER A 8 32.98 -10.29 -52.14
CA SER A 8 32.76 -9.11 -51.27
C SER A 8 31.31 -8.71 -50.97
N GLU A 9 30.28 -9.49 -51.34
CA GLU A 9 28.89 -9.02 -51.18
C GLU A 9 28.15 -9.54 -49.93
N ALA A 10 28.60 -10.66 -49.34
CA ALA A 10 27.88 -11.28 -48.23
C ALA A 10 28.01 -10.53 -46.88
N LEU A 11 29.04 -9.70 -46.70
CA LEU A 11 29.24 -8.95 -45.43
C LEU A 11 28.41 -7.66 -45.32
N PHE A 12 27.81 -7.18 -46.41
CA PHE A 12 27.12 -5.88 -46.42
C PHE A 12 25.67 -5.98 -45.94
N CYS A 13 24.94 -7.04 -46.30
CA CYS A 13 23.54 -7.22 -45.90
C CYS A 13 23.37 -7.50 -44.40
N LEU A 14 24.32 -8.20 -43.77
CA LEU A 14 24.24 -8.56 -42.34
C LEU A 14 24.45 -7.34 -41.41
N ARG A 15 25.21 -6.32 -41.86
CA ARG A 15 25.45 -5.09 -41.08
C ARG A 15 24.25 -4.13 -41.06
N PHE A 16 23.44 -4.10 -42.12
CA PHE A 16 22.25 -3.24 -42.19
C PHE A 16 21.06 -3.78 -41.38
N VAL A 17 20.88 -5.09 -41.31
CA VAL A 17 19.79 -5.71 -40.54
C VAL A 17 19.99 -5.54 -39.03
N VAL A 18 21.23 -5.60 -38.54
CA VAL A 18 21.54 -5.43 -37.10
C VAL A 18 21.34 -3.96 -36.66
N LEU A 19 21.71 -2.98 -37.48
CA LEU A 19 21.50 -1.56 -37.17
C LEU A 19 20.01 -1.16 -37.13
N ALA A 20 19.18 -1.76 -37.98
CA ALA A 20 17.73 -1.52 -37.97
C ALA A 20 17.06 -2.12 -36.71
N PHE A 21 17.56 -3.26 -36.20
CA PHE A 21 17.03 -3.88 -34.98
C PHE A 21 17.45 -3.14 -33.71
N SER A 22 18.67 -2.58 -33.69
CA SER A 22 19.14 -1.74 -32.57
C SER A 22 18.42 -0.39 -32.51
N ALA A 23 18.06 0.21 -33.65
CA ALA A 23 17.27 1.45 -33.67
C ALA A 23 15.81 1.24 -33.24
N LEU A 24 15.25 0.04 -33.45
CA LEU A 24 13.88 -0.28 -33.05
C LEU A 24 13.74 -0.50 -31.53
N LEU A 25 14.80 -0.95 -30.83
CA LEU A 25 14.83 -1.08 -29.37
C LEU A 25 14.96 0.25 -28.62
N LEU A 26 15.44 1.31 -29.29
CA LEU A 26 15.53 2.67 -28.72
C LEU A 26 14.23 3.49 -28.84
N ALA A 27 13.30 3.05 -29.69
CA ALA A 27 11.99 3.70 -29.88
C ALA A 27 10.90 3.15 -28.95
N LEU A 28 11.19 2.09 -28.19
CA LEU A 28 10.39 1.72 -27.02
C LEU A 28 10.72 2.74 -25.94
N GLY A 29 10.03 3.88 -25.99
CA GLY A 29 10.14 4.92 -24.98
C GLY A 29 10.03 4.29 -23.60
N VAL A 30 11.10 4.39 -22.82
CA VAL A 30 10.99 4.26 -21.37
C VAL A 30 10.14 5.44 -20.95
N GLU A 31 8.83 5.25 -20.84
CA GLU A 31 7.99 6.19 -20.11
C GLU A 31 8.54 6.21 -18.69
N ALA A 32 9.23 7.30 -18.34
CA ALA A 32 9.62 7.55 -16.98
C ALA A 32 8.32 7.55 -16.16
N ALA A 33 8.14 6.53 -15.34
CA ALA A 33 6.97 6.43 -14.48
C ALA A 33 6.90 7.70 -13.63
N GLU A 34 5.88 8.51 -13.86
CA GLU A 34 5.67 9.74 -13.10
C GLU A 34 5.48 9.37 -11.63
N THR A 35 6.24 9.99 -10.74
CA THR A 35 6.12 9.72 -9.32
C THR A 35 4.80 10.32 -8.84
N PRO A 36 3.87 9.52 -8.29
CA PRO A 36 2.61 10.07 -7.80
C PRO A 36 2.87 11.15 -6.76
N THR A 37 2.18 12.27 -6.91
CA THR A 37 2.24 13.42 -5.99
C THR A 37 1.27 13.26 -4.83
N GLU A 38 0.25 12.43 -5.00
CA GLU A 38 -0.78 12.14 -4.02
C GLU A 38 -1.13 10.65 -3.95
N TYR A 39 -1.60 10.24 -2.79
CA TYR A 39 -2.13 8.90 -2.55
C TYR A 39 -3.51 8.98 -1.93
N GLN A 40 -4.44 8.15 -2.41
CA GLN A 40 -5.59 7.77 -1.60
C GLN A 40 -5.19 6.63 -0.67
N VAL A 41 -5.37 6.85 0.62
CA VAL A 41 -5.19 5.83 1.65
C VAL A 41 -6.57 5.41 2.13
N ALA A 42 -6.82 4.11 2.18
CA ALA A 42 -8.03 3.52 2.72
C ALA A 42 -7.66 2.52 3.81
N VAL A 43 -8.32 2.63 4.97
CA VAL A 43 -8.09 1.82 6.15
C VAL A 43 -9.43 1.26 6.64
N ILE A 44 -9.46 -0.03 6.97
CA ILE A 44 -10.54 -0.64 7.74
C ILE A 44 -9.91 -1.27 8.98
N VAL A 45 -10.48 -1.01 10.15
CA VAL A 45 -10.15 -1.73 11.38
C VAL A 45 -11.37 -2.54 11.78
N PHE A 46 -11.18 -3.83 12.06
CA PHE A 46 -12.27 -4.73 12.43
C PHE A 46 -11.82 -5.66 13.56
N THR A 47 -12.76 -6.07 14.41
CA THR A 47 -12.48 -7.03 15.49
C THR A 47 -12.95 -8.42 15.11
N GLN A 48 -12.37 -9.41 15.78
CA GLN A 48 -12.68 -10.83 15.63
C GLN A 48 -12.66 -11.51 17.00
N PRO A 49 -13.35 -12.66 17.19
CA PRO A 49 -13.27 -13.44 18.40
C PRO A 49 -11.83 -13.79 18.73
N LEU A 50 -11.45 -13.57 19.99
CA LEU A 50 -10.17 -14.00 20.49
C LEU A 50 -10.24 -15.51 20.77
N ASP A 51 -9.37 -16.28 20.12
CA ASP A 51 -9.25 -17.73 20.29
C ASP A 51 -7.83 -18.07 20.80
N THR A 52 -7.39 -17.33 21.82
CA THR A 52 -6.11 -17.54 22.49
C THR A 52 -6.19 -17.13 23.95
N ASP A 53 -5.50 -17.89 24.80
CA ASP A 53 -5.33 -17.61 26.24
C ASP A 53 -4.07 -16.77 26.51
N GLU A 54 -3.37 -16.33 25.47
CA GLU A 54 -2.18 -15.48 25.59
C GLU A 54 -2.53 -14.11 26.17
N ASP A 55 -1.67 -13.62 27.07
CA ASP A 55 -1.74 -12.23 27.53
C ASP A 55 -1.20 -11.31 26.42
N LEU A 56 -2.12 -10.78 25.64
CA LEU A 56 -1.84 -9.84 24.55
C LEU A 56 -1.82 -8.39 25.04
N ALA A 57 -2.08 -8.15 26.33
CA ALA A 57 -1.96 -6.85 26.95
C ALA A 57 -0.54 -6.68 27.50
N GLY A 58 0.13 -5.57 27.18
CA GLY A 58 1.50 -5.37 27.68
C GLY A 58 2.37 -4.42 26.87
N LEU A 59 1.92 -4.01 25.68
CA LEU A 59 2.57 -2.91 24.98
C LEU A 59 2.32 -1.59 25.73
N PRO A 60 3.30 -0.67 25.76
CA PRO A 60 3.09 0.64 26.35
C PRO A 60 1.88 1.32 25.68
N PRO A 61 1.17 2.21 26.41
CA PRO A 61 0.06 2.95 25.83
C PRO A 61 0.48 3.64 24.52
N PHE A 62 -0.43 3.68 23.55
CA PHE A 62 -0.18 4.42 22.34
C PHE A 62 0.03 5.91 22.65
N ALA A 63 1.12 6.47 22.13
CA ALA A 63 1.45 7.89 22.27
C ALA A 63 1.28 8.57 20.92
N TRP A 64 0.51 9.67 20.89
CA TRP A 64 0.31 10.45 19.68
C TRP A 64 1.63 11.11 19.24
N PRO A 65 2.07 10.92 17.98
CA PRO A 65 3.20 11.66 17.45
C PRO A 65 2.90 13.17 17.35
N ASP A 66 3.90 14.02 17.65
CA ASP A 66 3.74 15.47 17.60
C ASP A 66 3.42 15.99 16.18
N GLU A 67 3.97 15.34 15.15
CA GLU A 67 3.84 15.72 13.73
C GLU A 67 2.59 15.11 13.05
N MET A 68 1.64 14.57 13.82
CA MET A 68 0.47 13.93 13.23
C MET A 68 -0.43 14.90 12.47
N ARG A 69 -0.98 14.41 11.36
CA ARG A 69 -1.94 15.13 10.53
C ARG A 69 -3.34 14.52 10.71
N GLU A 70 -4.34 15.38 10.69
CA GLU A 70 -5.74 14.94 10.63
C GLU A 70 -6.12 14.64 9.18
N PRO A 71 -6.63 13.44 8.86
CA PRO A 71 -7.12 13.15 7.52
C PRO A 71 -8.42 13.92 7.26
N LEU A 72 -8.60 14.42 6.03
CA LEU A 72 -9.90 14.86 5.54
C LEU A 72 -10.65 13.63 4.99
N PRO A 73 -11.67 13.11 5.69
CA PRO A 73 -12.33 11.88 5.30
C PRO A 73 -13.09 12.05 3.98
N LEU A 74 -12.91 11.08 3.09
CA LEU A 74 -13.73 10.89 1.91
C LEU A 74 -15.05 10.19 2.29
N PRO A 75 -16.13 10.37 1.51
CA PRO A 75 -17.32 9.54 1.61
C PRO A 75 -16.99 8.05 1.49
N GLU A 76 -17.66 7.20 2.28
CA GLU A 76 -17.36 5.76 2.34
C GLU A 76 -17.38 5.07 0.98
N ASN A 77 -18.33 5.44 0.11
CA ASN A 77 -18.47 4.88 -1.24
C ASN A 77 -17.35 5.29 -2.22
N GLN A 78 -16.52 6.29 -1.85
CA GLN A 78 -15.34 6.68 -2.60
C GLN A 78 -14.07 5.96 -2.10
N SER A 79 -14.16 5.19 -1.01
CA SER A 79 -13.05 4.40 -0.51
C SER A 79 -12.71 3.25 -1.47
N THR A 80 -11.42 3.08 -1.76
CA THR A 80 -10.92 1.92 -2.52
C THR A 80 -11.10 0.58 -1.78
N LEU A 81 -11.48 0.61 -0.49
CA LEU A 81 -11.83 -0.56 0.31
C LEU A 81 -13.34 -0.73 0.53
N TYR A 82 -14.21 0.06 -0.11
CA TYR A 82 -15.66 0.00 0.13
C TYR A 82 -16.25 -1.40 -0.04
N ALA A 83 -15.87 -2.12 -1.10
CA ALA A 83 -16.33 -3.49 -1.33
C ALA A 83 -15.87 -4.47 -0.23
N ALA A 84 -14.64 -4.33 0.26
CA ALA A 84 -14.11 -5.16 1.36
C ALA A 84 -14.82 -4.84 2.68
N TYR A 85 -15.08 -3.57 2.97
CA TYR A 85 -15.88 -3.15 4.13
C TYR A 85 -17.27 -3.80 4.12
N GLU A 86 -17.95 -3.75 2.96
CA GLU A 86 -19.26 -4.34 2.76
C GLU A 86 -19.25 -5.87 2.97
N GLN A 87 -18.19 -6.56 2.55
CA GLN A 87 -18.02 -7.99 2.82
C GLN A 87 -17.81 -8.26 4.32
N LEU A 88 -16.93 -7.52 4.98
CA LEU A 88 -16.68 -7.66 6.42
C LEU A 88 -17.94 -7.43 7.26
N ARG A 89 -18.76 -6.44 6.89
CA ARG A 89 -20.03 -6.14 7.56
C ARG A 89 -21.03 -7.31 7.50
N ARG A 90 -20.94 -8.15 6.47
CA ARG A 90 -21.79 -9.34 6.31
C ARG A 90 -21.22 -10.60 6.99
N ALA A 91 -19.94 -10.58 7.39
CA ALA A 91 -19.30 -11.72 8.01
C ALA A 91 -19.73 -11.85 9.49
N PRO A 92 -20.21 -13.02 9.94
CA PRO A 92 -20.82 -13.17 11.26
C PRO A 92 -19.82 -13.09 12.42
N SER A 93 -18.54 -13.42 12.19
CA SER A 93 -17.46 -13.36 13.18
C SER A 93 -16.65 -12.06 13.12
N LEU A 94 -16.81 -11.22 12.11
CA LEU A 94 -16.03 -9.99 11.97
C LEU A 94 -16.91 -8.78 12.26
N ARG A 95 -16.34 -7.77 12.92
CA ARG A 95 -17.06 -6.53 13.25
C ARG A 95 -16.21 -5.33 12.86
N PRO A 96 -16.52 -4.66 11.75
CA PRO A 96 -15.88 -3.38 11.42
C PRO A 96 -16.08 -2.37 12.55
N ARG A 97 -15.00 -1.75 13.01
CA ARG A 97 -14.98 -0.68 14.04
C ARG A 97 -14.64 0.69 13.45
N LEU A 98 -13.97 0.69 12.30
CA LEU A 98 -13.61 1.89 11.57
C LEU A 98 -13.50 1.58 10.07
N HIS A 99 -14.02 2.49 9.24
CA HIS A 99 -13.73 2.56 7.82
C HIS A 99 -13.42 4.02 7.48
N LEU A 100 -12.19 4.29 7.06
CA LEU A 100 -11.69 5.63 6.80
C LEU A 100 -10.93 5.64 5.47
N ALA A 101 -11.16 6.66 4.65
CA ALA A 101 -10.34 6.93 3.49
C ALA A 101 -10.06 8.43 3.37
N TRP A 102 -8.88 8.79 2.88
CA TRP A 102 -8.47 10.18 2.65
C TRP A 102 -7.49 10.25 1.49
N VAL A 103 -7.24 11.46 0.99
CA VAL A 103 -6.13 11.75 0.08
C VAL A 103 -5.06 12.50 0.85
N GLN A 104 -3.79 12.15 0.63
CA GLN A 104 -2.65 12.84 1.19
C GLN A 104 -1.57 13.08 0.13
N PRO A 105 -0.73 14.12 0.29
CA PRO A 105 0.50 14.26 -0.49
C PRO A 105 1.41 13.05 -0.32
N ALA A 106 2.30 12.83 -1.27
CA ALA A 106 3.32 11.78 -1.24
C ALA A 106 4.47 12.04 -0.23
N GLU A 107 4.20 12.84 0.80
CA GLU A 107 5.09 13.14 1.91
C GLU A 107 4.96 12.09 3.02
N SER A 108 6.05 11.87 3.76
CA SER A 108 6.00 11.04 4.97
C SER A 108 5.46 11.83 6.15
N ALA A 109 4.23 11.53 6.54
CA ALA A 109 3.62 12.04 7.77
C ALA A 109 2.71 10.96 8.38
N PRO A 110 2.60 10.89 9.72
CA PRO A 110 1.63 10.02 10.36
C PRO A 110 0.25 10.68 10.31
N TYR A 111 -0.74 9.98 9.77
CA TYR A 111 -2.13 10.42 9.76
C TYR A 111 -2.90 9.74 10.87
N ARG A 112 -3.71 10.52 11.59
CA ARG A 112 -4.54 10.02 12.69
C ARG A 112 -5.61 9.06 12.17
N VAL A 113 -5.76 7.93 12.84
CA VAL A 113 -6.80 6.92 12.63
C VAL A 113 -7.55 6.75 13.94
N ARG A 114 -8.82 7.15 13.98
CA ARG A 114 -9.63 7.14 15.20
C ARG A 114 -11.06 6.70 14.91
N GLY A 115 -11.61 5.89 15.80
CA GLY A 115 -12.98 5.39 15.76
C GLY A 115 -13.45 4.94 17.14
N GLU A 116 -14.54 4.17 17.19
CA GLU A 116 -15.10 3.67 18.44
C GLU A 116 -14.17 2.63 19.10
N GLY A 117 -13.44 3.06 20.13
CA GLY A 117 -12.42 2.23 20.79
C GLY A 117 -11.14 2.05 19.97
N ILE A 118 -10.99 2.77 18.85
CA ILE A 118 -9.80 2.72 17.98
C ILE A 118 -9.05 4.04 18.07
N ALA A 119 -7.75 3.97 18.33
CA ALA A 119 -6.85 5.12 18.31
C ALA A 119 -5.49 4.70 17.73
N GLY A 120 -4.95 5.48 16.80
CA GLY A 120 -3.65 5.17 16.24
C GLY A 120 -3.28 6.02 15.04
N THR A 121 -2.26 5.57 14.30
CA THR A 121 -1.75 6.26 13.12
C THR A 121 -1.42 5.32 11.99
N VAL A 122 -1.50 5.86 10.78
CA VAL A 122 -0.95 5.26 9.57
C VAL A 122 0.05 6.23 8.97
N ARG A 123 1.27 5.76 8.71
CA ARG A 123 2.34 6.53 8.07
C ARG A 123 2.78 5.83 6.80
N LEU A 124 2.95 6.58 5.73
CA LEU A 124 3.57 6.11 4.50
C LEU A 124 4.98 6.68 4.38
N GLU A 125 5.94 5.85 4.01
CA GLU A 125 7.32 6.25 3.79
C GLU A 125 7.79 5.72 2.43
N ARG A 126 8.51 6.54 1.67
CA ARG A 126 9.02 6.15 0.36
C ARG A 126 10.55 6.26 0.35
N ASP A 127 11.21 5.12 0.24
CA ASP A 127 12.65 5.01 0.05
C ASP A 127 12.93 3.83 -0.90
N GLY A 128 12.84 4.09 -2.19
CA GLY A 128 12.81 3.09 -3.26
C GLY A 128 11.50 2.28 -3.32
N SER A 129 11.08 1.67 -2.20
CA SER A 129 9.78 1.01 -2.01
C SER A 129 8.85 1.85 -1.16
N LEU A 130 7.54 1.59 -1.24
CA LEU A 130 6.56 2.18 -0.32
C LEU A 130 6.46 1.31 0.93
N TYR A 131 6.71 1.89 2.09
CA TYR A 131 6.50 1.28 3.40
C TYR A 131 5.26 1.87 4.05
N ALA A 132 4.48 1.01 4.71
CA ALA A 132 3.41 1.42 5.59
C ALA A 132 3.77 1.08 7.03
N GLY A 133 3.72 2.09 7.91
CA GLY A 133 3.73 1.93 9.36
C GLY A 133 2.30 2.06 9.89
N VAL A 134 1.82 1.04 10.59
CA VAL A 134 0.50 0.97 11.21
C VAL A 134 0.70 0.78 12.71
N ASP A 135 0.24 1.74 13.50
CA ASP A 135 0.26 1.67 14.97
C ASP A 135 -1.15 1.97 15.48
N ILE A 136 -1.87 0.94 15.90
CA ILE A 136 -3.29 1.00 16.28
C ILE A 136 -3.47 0.37 17.66
N GLU A 137 -4.11 1.11 18.55
CA GLU A 137 -4.64 0.64 19.83
C GLU A 137 -6.15 0.38 19.67
N TYR A 138 -6.58 -0.81 20.09
CA TYR A 138 -7.98 -1.17 20.27
C TYR A 138 -8.29 -1.32 21.76
N ARG A 139 -9.24 -0.51 22.24
CA ARG A 139 -9.82 -0.60 23.57
C ARG A 139 -11.16 -1.34 23.50
N ALA A 140 -11.18 -2.56 24.01
CA ALA A 140 -12.38 -3.37 24.11
C ALA A 140 -13.35 -2.83 25.18
N ALA A 141 -14.60 -3.26 25.09
CA ALA A 141 -15.67 -2.77 25.97
C ALA A 141 -15.50 -3.20 27.44
N ASP A 142 -14.79 -4.29 27.69
CA ASP A 142 -14.41 -4.79 29.02
C ASP A 142 -13.20 -4.04 29.61
N GLY A 143 -12.61 -3.09 28.87
CA GLY A 143 -11.46 -2.31 29.26
C GLY A 143 -10.12 -2.89 28.84
N ALA A 144 -10.08 -4.08 28.23
CA ALA A 144 -8.85 -4.64 27.68
C ALA A 144 -8.29 -3.74 26.57
N VAL A 145 -6.97 -3.65 26.50
CA VAL A 145 -6.25 -2.83 25.52
C VAL A 145 -5.33 -3.72 24.71
N TYR A 146 -5.54 -3.74 23.41
CA TYR A 146 -4.76 -4.47 22.43
C TYR A 146 -4.03 -3.48 21.53
N ARG A 147 -2.79 -3.77 21.13
CA ARG A 147 -2.03 -2.87 20.26
C ARG A 147 -1.34 -3.65 19.14
N LEU A 148 -1.47 -3.12 17.94
CA LEU A 148 -0.80 -3.57 16.73
C LEU A 148 0.18 -2.47 16.32
N HIS A 149 1.47 -2.79 16.26
CA HIS A 149 2.50 -1.87 15.79
C HIS A 149 3.41 -2.60 14.79
N GLU A 150 3.21 -2.36 13.51
CA GLU A 150 3.92 -3.04 12.43
C GLU A 150 4.35 -2.04 11.35
N LYS A 151 5.53 -2.27 10.78
CA LYS A 151 6.04 -1.53 9.61
C LYS A 151 6.54 -2.51 8.58
N ARG A 152 6.08 -2.40 7.33
CA ARG A 152 6.50 -3.28 6.24
C ARG A 152 6.38 -2.64 4.85
N PRO A 153 7.07 -3.18 3.83
CA PRO A 153 6.86 -2.74 2.46
C PRO A 153 5.47 -3.18 1.96
N ILE A 154 4.87 -2.35 1.12
CA ILE A 154 3.57 -2.58 0.49
C ILE A 154 3.64 -2.23 -1.00
N ARG A 155 2.72 -2.80 -1.77
CA ARG A 155 2.50 -2.44 -3.18
C ARG A 155 1.27 -1.58 -3.33
N PHE A 156 1.31 -0.68 -4.30
CA PHE A 156 0.13 0.09 -4.71
C PHE A 156 -0.98 -0.83 -5.19
N ASP A 157 -2.22 -0.38 -4.97
CA ASP A 157 -3.46 -0.99 -5.42
C ASP A 157 -3.76 -2.42 -4.90
N GLU A 158 -2.89 -2.96 -4.06
CA GLU A 158 -3.11 -4.20 -3.32
C GLU A 158 -3.74 -3.93 -1.94
N VAL A 159 -4.53 -4.89 -1.46
CA VAL A 159 -5.06 -4.88 -0.09
C VAL A 159 -4.04 -5.57 0.81
N HIS A 160 -3.56 -4.85 1.82
CA HIS A 160 -2.58 -5.33 2.79
C HIS A 160 -3.26 -5.60 4.12
N TYR A 161 -3.08 -6.80 4.65
CA TYR A 161 -3.62 -7.21 5.96
C TYR A 161 -2.55 -7.16 7.06
N PHE A 162 -2.82 -6.43 8.12
CA PHE A 162 -2.01 -6.41 9.35
C PHE A 162 -2.80 -7.11 10.44
N ASP A 163 -2.18 -8.12 11.05
CA ASP A 163 -2.88 -9.09 11.88
C ASP A 163 -2.58 -8.89 13.36
N HIS A 164 -3.62 -8.93 14.18
CA HIS A 164 -3.53 -9.05 15.62
C HIS A 164 -4.63 -10.03 16.07
N PRO A 165 -4.38 -10.93 17.04
CA PRO A 165 -5.38 -11.96 17.39
C PRO A 165 -6.77 -11.39 17.75
N ALA A 166 -6.81 -10.25 18.44
CA ALA A 166 -8.06 -9.57 18.80
C ALA A 166 -8.71 -8.71 17.67
N PHE A 167 -7.93 -8.24 16.68
CA PHE A 167 -8.41 -7.33 15.64
C PHE A 167 -7.51 -7.30 14.41
N GLY A 168 -8.06 -6.93 13.26
CA GLY A 168 -7.32 -6.82 12.01
C GLY A 168 -7.38 -5.41 11.41
N VAL A 169 -6.38 -5.09 10.59
CA VAL A 169 -6.36 -3.86 9.79
C VAL A 169 -6.19 -4.21 8.32
N LEU A 170 -7.11 -3.72 7.47
CA LEU A 170 -6.92 -3.66 6.02
C LEU A 170 -6.44 -2.28 5.63
N LEU A 171 -5.39 -2.23 4.82
CA LEU A 171 -4.84 -1.01 4.24
C LEU A 171 -4.76 -1.16 2.73
N LYS A 172 -5.19 -0.14 1.99
CA LYS A 172 -4.92 -0.03 0.56
C LYS A 172 -4.44 1.38 0.25
N VAL A 173 -3.38 1.47 -0.55
CA VAL A 173 -2.83 2.75 -1.03
C VAL A 173 -2.93 2.77 -2.55
N THR A 174 -3.61 3.78 -3.08
CA THR A 174 -3.83 3.97 -4.52
C THR A 174 -3.23 5.31 -4.94
N PRO A 175 -2.28 5.34 -5.88
CA PRO A 175 -1.80 6.56 -6.50
C PRO A 175 -2.94 7.39 -7.08
N LYS A 176 -2.89 8.71 -6.88
CA LYS A 176 -3.72 9.63 -7.64
C LYS A 176 -2.92 10.20 -8.83
N PRO A 177 -3.57 10.35 -10.00
CA PRO A 177 -2.99 11.05 -11.14
C PRO A 177 -2.82 12.54 -10.86
#